data_AF-A0A3G8X6A3-F1
#
_entry.id   AF-A0A3G8X6A3-F1
#
_cell.length_a   1.000
_cell.length_b   1.000
_cell.length_c   1.000
_cell.angle_alpha   90.00
_cell.angle_beta   90.00
_cell.angle_gamma   90.00
#
_symmetry.space_group_name_H-M   'P 1'
#
loop_
_entity.id
_entity.type
_entity.pdbx_description
1 polymer ?
#
loop_
_entity_poly.entity_id
_entity_poly.type
_entity_poly.pdbx_seq_one_letter_code
_entity_poly.pdbx_strand_id
1 'polypeptide(L)' 'MATKSKDKTKIATRKPWGRLSDDLKEKIICEIKSSMLSQRAAGRKYGLPSSTIGKWMGKHNLAILFHSKASYELSAMNEN' A
#
# COMPACT_ATOMS: atom_id res chain seq x y z
N MET A 1 13.34 13.79 44.77
CA MET A 1 12.70 14.86 43.96
C MET A 1 12.50 14.33 42.54
N ALA A 2 11.26 14.20 42.08
CA ALA A 2 10.97 13.70 40.73
C ALA A 2 10.88 14.87 39.74
N THR A 3 11.86 15.02 38.85
CA THR A 3 11.77 15.96 37.72
C THR A 3 11.14 15.24 36.54
N LYS A 4 9.82 15.42 36.37
CA LYS A 4 9.10 14.96 35.17
C LYS A 4 9.55 15.82 33.97
N SER A 5 10.56 15.38 33.23
CA SER A 5 10.81 15.88 31.87
C SER A 5 9.66 15.38 31.01
N LYS A 6 8.72 16.26 30.72
CA LYS A 6 7.61 16.01 29.80
C LYS A 6 8.22 15.88 28.41
N ASP A 7 8.57 14.66 28.02
CA ASP A 7 8.99 14.30 26.67
C ASP A 7 7.85 14.63 25.72
N LYS A 8 7.82 15.88 25.27
CA LYS A 8 7.00 16.33 24.16
C LYS A 8 7.63 15.70 22.91
N THR A 9 7.32 14.44 22.68
CA THR A 9 7.54 13.79 21.39
C THR A 9 6.96 14.71 20.33
N LYS A 10 7.84 15.36 19.57
CA LYS A 10 7.48 16.36 18.54
C LYS A 10 6.39 15.76 17.67
N ILE A 11 5.28 16.47 17.46
CA ILE A 11 4.18 16.03 16.59
C ILE A 11 4.69 15.62 15.19
N ALA A 12 5.82 16.16 14.74
CA ALA A 12 6.53 15.76 13.53
C ALA A 12 7.06 14.30 13.51
N THR A 13 7.32 13.66 14.65
CA THR A 13 7.69 12.23 14.74
C THR A 13 6.46 11.31 14.73
N ARG A 14 5.27 11.86 15.02
CA ARG A 14 4.00 11.21 14.70
C ARG A 14 3.82 11.34 13.20
N LYS A 15 4.40 10.43 12.43
CA LYS A 15 3.90 10.13 11.09
C LYS A 15 2.73 9.18 11.30
N PRO A 16 1.46 9.63 11.43
CA PRO A 16 0.32 8.70 11.48
C PRO A 16 0.24 7.88 10.18
N TRP A 17 0.82 8.41 9.10
CA TRP A 17 1.05 7.74 7.82
C TRP A 17 2.42 7.06 7.73
N GLY A 18 3.08 6.84 8.88
CA GLY A 18 4.41 6.27 9.00
C GLY A 18 4.41 4.89 8.36
N ARG A 19 4.90 4.86 7.11
CA ARG A 19 5.12 3.71 6.25
C ARG A 19 4.30 2.48 6.67
N LEU A 20 3.05 2.39 6.19
CA LEU A 20 2.39 1.07 6.09
C LEU A 20 3.40 0.09 5.49
N SER A 21 3.56 -1.08 6.11
CA SER A 21 4.36 -2.15 5.53
C SER A 21 3.81 -2.49 4.15
N ASP A 22 4.68 -2.94 3.25
CA ASP A 22 4.25 -3.28 1.89
C ASP A 22 3.22 -4.43 1.92
N ASP A 23 3.36 -5.40 2.83
CA ASP A 23 2.37 -6.45 3.09
C ASP A 23 0.97 -5.90 3.42
N LEU A 24 0.90 -4.85 4.25
CA LEU A 24 -0.37 -4.21 4.59
C LEU A 24 -0.95 -3.46 3.39
N LYS A 25 -0.10 -2.83 2.56
CA LYS A 25 -0.56 -2.18 1.32
C LYS A 25 -1.15 -3.21 0.36
N GLU A 26 -0.47 -4.33 0.17
CA GLU A 26 -0.94 -5.42 -0.68
C GLU A 26 -2.27 -5.99 -0.16
N LYS A 27 -2.37 -6.24 1.14
CA LYS A 27 -3.62 -6.68 1.76
C LYS A 27 -4.78 -5.71 1.50
N ILE A 28 -4.55 -4.40 1.63
CA ILE A 28 -5.56 -3.38 1.34
C ILE A 28 -5.96 -3.39 -0.13
N ILE A 29 -5.00 -3.53 -1.05
CA ILE A 29 -5.28 -3.61 -2.50
C ILE A 29 -6.09 -4.87 -2.82
N CYS A 30 -5.77 -6.00 -2.21
CA CYS A 30 -6.50 -7.26 -2.36
C CYS A 30 -7.93 -7.16 -1.83
N GLU A 31 -8.14 -6.59 -0.63
CA GLU A 31 -9.47 -6.35 -0.05
C GLU A 31 -10.33 -5.44 -0.95
N ILE A 32 -9.73 -4.48 -1.65
CA ILE A 32 -10.44 -3.61 -2.59
C ILE A 32 -10.76 -4.34 -3.89
N LYS A 33 -9.80 -5.08 -4.45
CA LYS A 33 -10.00 -5.86 -5.69
C LYS A 33 -11.05 -6.96 -5.52
N SER A 34 -11.12 -7.59 -4.35
CA SER A 34 -12.12 -8.60 -4.03
C SER A 34 -13.50 -8.01 -3.71
N SER A 35 -13.66 -6.68 -3.80
CA SER A 35 -14.87 -5.92 -3.43
C SER A 35 -15.29 -6.03 -1.95
N MET A 36 -14.43 -6.60 -1.10
CA MET A 36 -14.66 -6.71 0.34
C MET A 36 -14.65 -5.35 1.04
N LEU A 37 -13.88 -4.39 0.51
CA LEU A 37 -13.91 -2.99 0.92
C LEU A 37 -13.94 -2.06 -0.29
N SER A 38 -14.75 -1.01 -0.23
CA SER A 38 -14.61 0.08 -1.19
C SER A 38 -13.35 0.91 -0.90
N GLN A 39 -12.77 1.54 -1.93
CA GLN A 39 -11.64 2.46 -1.79
C GLN A 39 -11.93 3.57 -0.75
N ARG A 40 -13.19 4.04 -0.68
CA ARG A 40 -13.62 5.04 0.29
C ARG A 40 -13.66 4.47 1.71
N ALA A 41 -14.13 3.24 1.89
CA ALA A 41 -14.15 2.56 3.18
C ALA A 41 -12.74 2.27 3.70
N ALA A 42 -11.85 1.80 2.81
CA ALA A 42 -10.44 1.60 3.13
C ALA A 42 -9.76 2.92 3.55
N GLY A 43 -10.05 4.02 2.84
CA GLY A 43 -9.55 5.34 3.22
C GLY A 43 -9.98 5.78 4.62
N ARG A 44 -11.23 5.50 5.03
CA ARG A 44 -11.69 5.79 6.40
C ARG A 44 -11.03 4.88 7.44
N LYS A 45 -10.96 3.57 7.16
CA LYS A 45 -10.45 2.55 8.08
C LYS A 45 -8.97 2.75 8.40
N TYR A 46 -8.16 3.06 7.39
CA TYR A 46 -6.71 3.23 7.52
C TYR A 46 -6.29 4.71 7.57
N GLY A 47 -7.26 5.63 7.58
CA GLY A 47 -7.04 7.08 7.53
C GLY A 47 -6.43 7.61 6.22
N LEU A 48 -6.33 6.79 5.18
CA LEU A 48 -5.62 7.14 3.96
C LEU A 48 -6.47 8.00 3.00
N PRO A 49 -5.88 8.98 2.31
CA PRO A 49 -6.52 9.64 1.18
C PRO A 49 -6.87 8.63 0.08
N SER A 50 -8.05 8.74 -0.52
CA SER A 50 -8.46 7.89 -1.63
C SER A 50 -7.47 7.97 -2.80
N SER A 51 -6.91 9.15 -3.07
CA SER A 51 -5.88 9.37 -4.09
C SER A 51 -4.60 8.55 -3.86
N THR A 52 -4.20 8.37 -2.60
CA THR A 52 -3.04 7.53 -2.24
C THR A 52 -3.30 6.06 -2.56
N ILE A 53 -4.48 5.57 -2.20
CA ILE A 53 -4.90 4.19 -2.50
C ILE A 53 -4.99 3.98 -4.02
N GLY A 54 -5.53 4.95 -4.76
CA GLY A 54 -5.62 4.91 -6.22
C GLY A 54 -4.24 4.78 -6.88
N LYS A 55 -3.24 5.52 -6.38
CA LYS A 55 -1.84 5.40 -6.85
C LYS A 55 -1.26 4.00 -6.59
N TRP A 56 -1.59 3.38 -5.44
CA TRP A 56 -1.12 2.03 -5.13
C TRP A 56 -1.74 0.99 -6.07
N MET A 57 -3.05 1.08 -6.33
CA MET A 57 -3.70 0.19 -7.30
C MET A 57 -3.14 0.35 -8.71
N GLY A 58 -2.89 1.59 -9.14
CA GLY A 58 -2.29 1.87 -10.45
C GLY A 58 -0.91 1.22 -10.60
N LYS A 59 -0.04 1.39 -9.61
CA LYS A 59 1.29 0.74 -9.58
C LYS A 59 1.18 -0.79 -9.57
N HIS A 60 0.29 -1.34 -8.76
CA HIS A 60 0.08 -2.78 -8.66
C HIS A 60 -0.43 -3.38 -9.98
N ASN A 61 -1.33 -2.68 -10.70
CA ASN A 61 -1.78 -3.12 -12.02
C ASN A 61 -0.67 -3.06 -13.07
N LEU A 62 0.19 -2.03 -13.03
CA LEU A 62 1.37 -1.97 -13.90
C LEU A 62 2.37 -3.09 -13.60
N ALA A 63 2.59 -3.40 -12.33
CA ALA A 63 3.45 -4.52 -11.92
C ALA A 63 2.91 -5.85 -12.45
N ILE A 64 1.60 -6.13 -12.30
CA ILE A 64 0.97 -7.33 -12.88
C ILE A 64 1.16 -7.37 -14.39
N LEU A 65 0.88 -6.26 -15.09
CA LEU A 65 1.01 -6.19 -16.54
C LEU A 65 2.46 -6.49 -16.96
N PHE A 66 3.45 -5.89 -16.30
CA PHE A 66 4.86 -6.12 -16.61
C PHE A 66 5.28 -7.57 -16.34
N HIS A 67 4.84 -8.17 -15.23
CA HIS A 67 5.11 -9.58 -14.94
C HIS A 67 4.44 -10.52 -15.95
N SER A 68 3.19 -10.25 -16.34
CA SER A 68 2.52 -11.02 -17.40
C SER A 68 3.25 -10.89 -18.74
N LYS A 69 3.88 -9.74 -18.98
CA LYS A 69 4.68 -9.52 -20.17
C LYS A 69 5.97 -10.34 -20.17
N ALA A 70 6.71 -10.29 -19.07
CA ALA A 70 7.93 -11.07 -18.91
C ALA A 70 7.67 -12.59 -18.99
N SER A 71 6.53 -13.07 -18.48
CA SER A 71 6.19 -14.49 -18.57
C SER A 71 5.85 -14.95 -19.99
N TYR A 72 5.22 -14.12 -20.84
CA TYR A 72 4.97 -14.54 -22.24
C TYR A 72 6.29 -14.62 -23.03
N GLU A 73 7.24 -13.70 -22.80
CA GLU A 73 8.52 -13.72 -23.52
C GLU A 73 9.38 -14.90 -23.10
N LEU A 74 9.44 -15.21 -21.81
CA LEU A 74 10.17 -16.39 -21.32
C LEU A 74 9.55 -17.70 -21.83
N SER A 75 8.22 -17.77 -21.96
CA SER A 75 7.55 -18.94 -22.53
C SER A 75 7.81 -19.07 -24.04
N ALA A 76 7.77 -17.94 -24.78
CA ALA A 76 8.00 -17.93 -26.22
C ALA A 76 9.46 -18.24 -26.61
N MET A 77 10.42 -18.00 -25.73
CA MET A 77 11.83 -18.34 -25.96
C MET A 77 12.18 -19.80 -25.67
N ASN A 78 11.29 -20.55 -24.99
CA ASN A 78 11.55 -21.93 -24.55
C ASN A 78 10.90 -23.00 -25.46
N GLU A 79 10.29 -22.60 -26.58
CA GLU A 79 9.65 -23.47 -27.59
C GLU A 79 10.52 -23.72 -28.85
N ASN A 80 11.87 -23.66 -28.74
CA ASN A 80 12.79 -24.01 -29.85
C ASN A 80 13.60 -25.28 -29.57
#